data_AF-A0A1G7MQ02-F1
#
_entry.id   AF-A0A1G7MQ02-F1
#
_cell.length_a   1.000
_cell.length_b   1.000
_cell.length_c   1.000
_cell.angle_alpha   90.00
_cell.angle_beta   90.00
_cell.angle_gamma   90.00
#
_symmetry.space_group_name_H-M   'P 1'
#
loop_
_entity.id
_entity.type
_entity.pdbx_description
1 polymer ?
#
loop_
_entity_poly.entity_id
_entity_poly.type
_entity_poly.pdbx_seq_one_letter_code
_entity_poly.pdbx_strand_id
1 'polypeptide(L)' 'MDLNYLLHRHQVSLMRSNAAGSPEAQHAHNGLVRGYAYQISELTKHARDGLRPLVAL' A
#
# COMPACT_ATOMS: atom_id res chain seq x y z
N MET A 1 -1.28 -5.37 10.41
CA MET A 1 -0.22 -5.75 9.44
C MET A 1 0.89 -4.72 9.54
N ASP A 2 2.15 -5.13 9.44
CA ASP A 2 3.26 -4.18 9.36
C ASP A 2 3.43 -3.59 7.95
N LEU A 3 4.31 -2.59 7.84
CA LEU A 3 4.60 -1.90 6.60
C LEU A 3 5.22 -2.81 5.53
N ASN A 4 6.11 -3.74 5.92
CA ASN A 4 6.77 -4.65 4.98
C ASN A 4 5.76 -5.60 4.33
N TYR A 5 4.83 -6.13 5.11
CA TYR A 5 3.74 -6.94 4.60
C TYR A 5 2.90 -6.16 3.57
N LEU A 6 2.52 -4.93 3.89
CA LEU A 6 1.72 -4.09 2.99
C LEU A 6 2.47 -3.76 1.69
N LEU A 7 3.76 -3.43 1.77
CA LEU A 7 4.61 -3.16 0.61
C LEU A 7 4.74 -4.40 -0.28
N HIS A 8 4.99 -5.57 0.31
CA HIS A 8 5.07 -6.82 -0.44
C HIS A 8 3.74 -7.13 -1.16
N ARG A 9 2.61 -7.00 -0.47
CA ARG A 9 1.28 -7.23 -1.08
C ARG A 9 0.96 -6.22 -2.18
N HIS A 10 1.34 -4.97 -2.01
CA HIS A 10 1.20 -3.93 -3.03
C HIS A 10 2.01 -4.28 -4.29
N GLN A 11 3.29 -4.67 -4.13
CA GLN A 11 4.16 -5.09 -5.24
C GLN A 11 3.60 -6.30 -6.00
N VAL A 12 3.18 -7.35 -5.28
CA VAL A 12 2.56 -8.53 -5.92
C VAL A 12 1.30 -8.16 -6.69
N SER A 13 0.48 -7.25 -6.15
CA SER A 13 -0.77 -6.83 -6.80
C SER A 13 -0.50 -5.99 -8.06
N LEU A 14 0.54 -5.15 -8.05
CA LEU A 14 1.01 -4.43 -9.23
C LEU A 14 1.48 -5.40 -10.32
N MET A 15 2.32 -6.38 -9.97
CA MET A 15 2.80 -7.38 -10.92
C MET A 15 1.63 -8.15 -11.56
N ARG A 16 0.63 -8.53 -10.77
CA ARG A 16 -0.57 -9.23 -11.25
C ARG A 16 -1.46 -8.35 -12.13
N SER A 17 -1.61 -7.06 -11.80
CA SER A 17 -2.33 -6.10 -12.64
C SER A 17 -1.67 -5.97 -14.02
N ASN A 18 -0.33 -5.88 -14.05
CA ASN A 18 0.43 -5.77 -15.29
C ASN A 18 0.41 -7.07 -16.13
N ALA A 19 0.35 -8.23 -15.47
CA ALA A 19 0.28 -9.54 -16.11
C ALA A 19 -1.16 -10.04 -16.38
N ALA A 20 -2.18 -9.21 -16.11
CA ALA A 20 -3.56 -9.62 -16.22
C ALA A 20 -3.95 -9.94 -17.67
N GLY A 21 -4.56 -11.12 -17.87
CA GLY A 21 -5.01 -11.55 -19.20
C GLY A 21 -6.32 -10.91 -19.68
N SER A 22 -6.99 -10.12 -18.84
CA SER A 22 -8.21 -9.41 -19.21
C SER A 22 -8.33 -8.05 -18.50
N PRO A 23 -9.12 -7.10 -19.08
CA PRO A 23 -9.39 -5.81 -18.45
C PRO A 23 -10.06 -5.93 -17.06
N GLU A 24 -10.93 -6.91 -16.86
CA GLU A 24 -11.62 -7.13 -15.59
C GLU A 24 -10.65 -7.61 -14.51
N ALA A 25 -9.75 -8.54 -14.86
CA ALA A 25 -8.72 -9.01 -13.94
C ALA A 25 -7.74 -7.87 -13.60
N GLN A 26 -7.37 -7.05 -14.59
CA GLN A 26 -6.55 -5.85 -14.37
C GLN A 26 -7.26 -4.87 -13.42
N HIS A 27 -8.55 -4.61 -13.63
CA HIS A 27 -9.36 -3.74 -12.78
C HIS A 27 -9.41 -4.25 -11.33
N ALA A 28 -9.66 -5.54 -11.13
CA ALA A 28 -9.68 -6.15 -9.81
C ALA A 28 -8.33 -6.01 -9.09
N HIS A 29 -7.22 -6.29 -9.78
CA HIS A 29 -5.88 -6.13 -9.21
C HIS A 29 -5.55 -4.66 -8.91
N ASN A 30 -5.96 -3.72 -9.78
CA ASN A 30 -5.83 -2.29 -9.52
C ASN A 30 -6.60 -1.83 -8.28
N GLY A 31 -7.77 -2.43 -8.00
CA GLY A 31 -8.50 -2.21 -6.75
C GLY A 31 -7.65 -2.58 -5.53
N LEU A 32 -6.98 -3.73 -5.56
CA LEU A 32 -6.08 -4.15 -4.48
C LEU A 32 -4.87 -3.22 -4.34
N VAL A 33 -4.24 -2.81 -5.44
CA VAL A 33 -3.12 -1.86 -5.45
C VAL A 33 -3.53 -0.56 -4.72
N ARG A 34 -4.68 0.02 -5.07
CA ARG A 34 -5.20 1.23 -4.43
C ARG A 34 -5.46 1.03 -2.94
N GLY A 35 -6.05 -0.11 -2.57
CA GLY A 35 -6.33 -0.45 -1.16
C GLY A 35 -5.06 -0.56 -0.32
N TYR A 36 -4.01 -1.19 -0.85
CA TYR A 36 -2.72 -1.28 -0.15
C TYR A 36 -2.00 0.07 -0.09
N ALA A 37 -2.02 0.87 -1.17
CA ALA A 37 -1.44 2.20 -1.18
C ALA A 37 -2.08 3.12 -0.13
N TYR A 38 -3.41 3.04 0.04
CA TYR A 38 -4.12 3.75 1.10
C TYR A 38 -3.63 3.35 2.50
N GLN A 39 -3.58 2.04 2.79
CA GLN A 39 -3.13 1.55 4.10
C GLN A 39 -1.67 1.92 4.40
N ILE A 40 -0.78 1.87 3.41
CA ILE A 40 0.62 2.32 3.54
C ILE A 40 0.66 3.80 3.91
N SER A 41 -0.13 4.63 3.23
CA SER A 41 -0.20 6.07 3.49
C SER A 41 -0.65 6.36 4.92
N GLU A 42 -1.73 5.72 5.38
CA GLU A 42 -2.23 5.90 6.75
C GLU A 42 -1.20 5.46 7.79
N LEU A 43 -0.58 4.30 7.62
CA LEU A 43 0.44 3.81 8.54
C LEU A 43 1.66 4.75 8.58
N THR A 44 2.07 5.29 7.43
CA THR A 44 3.20 6.23 7.33
C THR A 44 2.88 7.57 7.99
N LYS A 45 1.65 8.08 7.83
CA LYS A 45 1.20 9.31 8.51
C LYS A 45 1.22 9.12 10.02
N HIS A 46 0.67 8.03 10.53
CA HIS A 46 0.67 7.75 11.97
C HIS A 46 2.09 7.63 12.54
N ALA A 47 2.99 6.96 11.82
CA ALA A 47 4.39 6.89 12.23
C ALA A 47 5.03 8.29 12.29
N ARG A 48 4.79 9.13 11.27
CA ARG A 48 5.29 10.51 11.23
C ARG A 48 4.75 11.36 12.38
N ASP A 49 3.45 11.29 12.63
CA ASP A 49 2.81 12.08 13.68
C ASP A 49 3.20 11.61 15.09
N GLY A 50 3.47 10.30 15.26
CA GLY A 50 4.05 9.76 16.49
C GLY A 50 5.52 10.15 16.73
N LEU A 51 6.28 10.46 15.68
CA LEU A 51 7.66 10.97 15.78
C LEU A 51 7.73 12.48 16.05
N ARG A 52 6.75 13.26 15.60
CA ARG A 52 6.68 14.72 15.83
C ARG A 52 6.78 15.17 17.31
N PRO A 53 6.19 14.49 18.31
CA PRO A 53 6.33 14.91 19.71
C PRO A 53 7.75 14.72 20.28
N LEU A 54 8.60 13.89 19.66
CA LEU A 54 9.94 13.58 20.20
C LEU A 54 11.05 14.54 19.71
N VAL A 55 10.81 15.30 18.64
CA VAL A 55 11.80 16.23 18.04
C VAL A 55 11.54 17.69 18.46
N ALA A 56 10.51 17.93 19.27
CA ALA A 56 10.08 19.26 19.71
C ALA A 56 10.51 19.63 21.16
N LEU A 57 11.49 18.93 21.73
CA LEU A 57 12.10 19.17 23.04
C LEU A 57 13.56 19.61 22.87
#